data_AF-A0A239N4N7-F1
#
_entry.id   AF-A0A239N4N7-F1
#
_cell.length_a   1.000
_cell.length_b   1.000
_cell.length_c   1.000
_cell.angle_alpha   90.00
_cell.angle_beta   90.00
_cell.angle_gamma   90.00
#
_symmetry.space_group_name_H-M   'P 1'
#
loop_
_entity.id
_entity.type
_entity.pdbx_description
1 polymer ?
#
loop_
_entity_poly.entity_id
_entity_poly.type
_entity_poly.pdbx_seq_one_letter_code
_entity_poly.pdbx_strand_id
1 'polypeptide(L)'
;MSFTANVLRVLIASPSDLAEERKAAIEAVYEWNAQHAFAESTVLLPVAWETHAMPATGVRPQQAINEQLVHSSDILLGMFWTKLGTTTGAAESGTVEEIGKFVADGKPALLYFSNRPIDPNKIDLKQHRRLKAFQAATYTTALVGSFVSPDELKTKASRDLLTHVRQMQLQKPLRSEAPNIVSKSDIRLIVGEGRSFFDVPKHSLYAMTRRFSLRVENTNPSKSLSQCRVQILAVTPDSGHQYPRILKTDFTLAAGDHVSIPIVSYGEAREPAKFNCADSVIALEGADRQAALQIDQATRISIRATALDAAYVDLDVYVWVDQRGHLRIAESAPPKESVGRLVERDVWLADAIARAFRGEWKRVNVDLTGPGIGVGESQRLYDLVTNDIRQLAYDGKLPVWGKRHNSDLWEPIDREFWKDNQVNYMSIIEDHPAKIRVQRAADHKRNDEWESLMTSWQMVEYLWPKSDDIDTSNDGTS
;
A
#
# COMPACT_ATOMS: atom_id res chain seq x y z
N MET A 1 18.84 -3.86 4.16
CA MET A 1 18.70 -3.11 2.89
C MET A 1 18.85 -1.64 3.21
N SER A 2 19.60 -0.89 2.40
CA SER A 2 19.70 0.58 2.51
C SER A 2 18.51 1.24 1.82
N PHE A 3 18.13 2.46 2.23
CA PHE A 3 17.09 3.25 1.60
C PHE A 3 17.50 4.74 1.58
N THR A 4 17.04 5.47 0.57
CA THR A 4 17.22 6.93 0.50
C THR A 4 16.23 7.60 1.44
N ALA A 5 16.72 8.55 2.25
CA ALA A 5 15.90 9.24 3.22
C ALA A 5 16.26 10.73 3.29
N ASN A 6 15.25 11.55 3.57
CA ASN A 6 15.49 12.92 4.05
C ASN A 6 16.07 12.82 5.47
N VAL A 7 17.21 13.48 5.72
CA VAL A 7 17.78 13.51 7.08
C VAL A 7 17.37 14.82 7.73
N LEU A 8 16.60 14.75 8.81
CA LEU A 8 16.22 15.91 9.62
C LEU A 8 17.04 15.94 10.90
N ARG A 9 17.65 17.08 11.19
CA ARG A 9 18.44 17.30 12.39
C ARG A 9 17.54 17.79 13.52
N VAL A 10 17.44 16.99 14.58
CA VAL A 10 16.65 17.28 15.78
C VAL A 10 17.57 17.84 16.85
N LEU A 11 17.54 19.16 17.08
CA LEU A 11 18.30 19.80 18.14
C LEU A 11 17.64 19.52 19.49
N ILE A 12 18.36 18.82 20.37
CA ILE A 12 17.92 18.54 21.73
C ILE A 12 18.51 19.59 22.66
N ALA A 13 17.65 20.47 23.15
CA ALA A 13 18.02 21.60 23.98
C ALA A 13 17.50 21.36 25.41
N SER A 14 18.41 21.22 26.37
CA SER A 14 18.03 21.18 27.79
C SER A 14 19.09 21.80 28.69
N PRO A 15 18.68 22.37 29.83
CA PRO A 15 19.59 22.72 30.92
C PRO A 15 20.31 21.51 31.50
N SER A 16 21.31 21.75 32.34
CA SER A 16 22.19 20.70 32.89
C SER A 16 21.55 19.79 33.95
N ASP A 17 20.36 20.13 34.48
CA ASP A 17 19.62 19.32 35.47
C ASP A 17 18.74 18.22 34.85
N LEU A 18 18.83 18.02 33.52
CA LEU A 18 17.99 17.12 32.71
C LEU A 18 18.83 16.11 31.92
N ALA A 19 19.88 15.55 32.52
CA ALA A 19 20.77 14.61 31.84
C ALA A 19 20.06 13.30 31.44
N GLU A 20 19.21 12.76 32.32
CA GLU A 20 18.45 11.53 32.07
C GLU A 20 17.40 11.75 30.97
N GLU A 21 16.69 12.86 31.03
CA GLU A 21 15.67 13.25 30.05
C GLU A 21 16.28 13.53 28.68
N ARG A 22 17.46 14.13 28.63
CA ARG A 22 18.23 14.30 27.39
C ARG A 22 18.57 12.97 26.76
N LYS A 23 19.04 12.01 27.55
CA LYS A 23 19.29 10.64 27.08
C LYS A 23 18.00 10.00 26.56
N ALA A 24 16.89 10.14 27.29
CA ALA A 24 15.59 9.62 26.88
C ALA A 24 15.09 10.24 25.57
N ALA A 25 15.30 11.54 25.36
CA ALA A 25 14.97 12.22 24.10
C ALA A 25 15.82 11.70 22.93
N ILE A 26 17.12 11.45 23.14
CA ILE A 26 17.99 10.82 22.13
C ILE A 26 17.49 9.40 21.80
N GLU A 27 17.16 8.61 22.82
CA GLU A 27 16.62 7.26 22.63
C GLU A 27 15.25 7.28 21.92
N ALA A 28 14.41 8.28 22.18
CA ALA A 28 13.14 8.47 21.47
C ALA A 28 13.37 8.67 19.97
N VAL A 29 14.39 9.45 19.59
CA VAL A 29 14.76 9.66 18.19
C VAL A 29 15.24 8.35 17.55
N TYR A 30 16.06 7.56 18.24
CA TYR A 30 16.49 6.26 17.72
C TYR A 30 15.36 5.24 17.58
N GLU A 31 14.45 5.19 18.55
CA GLU A 31 13.29 4.31 18.50
C GLU A 31 12.33 4.73 17.38
N TRP A 32 12.12 6.04 17.21
CA TRP A 32 11.37 6.58 16.08
C TRP A 32 11.98 6.13 14.76
N ASN A 33 13.31 6.21 14.62
CA ASN A 33 13.99 5.77 13.40
C ASN A 33 13.78 4.27 13.14
N ALA A 34 13.86 3.44 14.17
CA ALA A 34 13.67 2.01 14.05
C ALA A 34 12.26 1.64 13.59
N GLN A 35 11.24 2.38 14.01
CA GLN A 35 9.84 2.09 13.69
C GLN A 35 9.33 2.76 12.41
N HIS A 36 9.84 3.96 12.09
CA HIS A 36 9.21 4.83 11.09
C HIS A 36 10.12 5.22 9.93
N ALA A 37 11.45 5.14 10.08
CA ALA A 37 12.34 5.77 9.09
C ALA A 37 12.15 5.23 7.68
N PHE A 38 11.91 3.92 7.54
CA PHE A 38 11.67 3.27 6.26
C PHE A 38 10.34 3.73 5.61
N ALA A 39 9.24 3.69 6.37
CA ALA A 39 7.90 4.03 5.87
C ALA A 39 7.76 5.53 5.54
N GLU A 40 8.39 6.38 6.34
CA GLU A 40 8.38 7.83 6.17
C GLU A 40 9.50 8.34 5.25
N SER A 41 10.42 7.45 4.82
CA SER A 41 11.62 7.81 4.02
C SER A 41 12.37 9.01 4.60
N THR A 42 12.45 9.05 5.93
CA THR A 42 12.99 10.15 6.72
C THR A 42 13.79 9.58 7.88
N VAL A 43 14.97 10.10 8.15
CA VAL A 43 15.79 9.73 9.32
C VAL A 43 15.96 10.97 10.18
N LEU A 44 15.73 10.83 11.47
CA LEU A 44 15.97 11.87 12.46
C LEU A 44 17.38 11.71 13.04
N LEU A 45 18.20 12.75 12.97
CA LEU A 45 19.54 12.79 13.57
C LEU A 45 19.49 13.61 14.86
N PRO A 46 19.67 13.00 16.04
CA PRO A 46 19.69 13.76 17.29
C PRO A 46 20.99 14.56 17.40
N VAL A 47 20.85 15.87 17.57
CA VAL A 47 21.96 16.82 17.72
C VAL A 47 21.92 17.38 19.14
N ALA A 48 23.01 17.22 19.87
CA ALA A 48 23.19 17.79 21.21
C ALA A 48 24.53 18.52 21.27
N TRP A 49 24.59 19.63 22.01
CA TRP A 49 25.79 20.47 22.06
C TRP A 49 27.02 19.74 22.60
N GLU A 50 26.85 18.80 23.55
CA GLU A 50 27.95 18.05 24.18
C GLU A 50 28.71 17.17 23.17
N THR A 51 28.03 16.71 22.12
CA THR A 51 28.56 15.75 21.16
C THR A 51 28.83 16.35 19.78
N HIS A 52 28.20 17.47 19.45
CA HIS A 52 28.24 18.04 18.09
C HIS A 52 28.80 19.47 18.04
N ALA A 53 29.02 20.15 19.17
CA ALA A 53 29.69 21.45 19.17
C ALA A 53 31.22 21.27 19.04
N MET A 54 31.84 21.98 18.10
CA MET A 54 33.29 22.02 17.94
C MET A 54 33.88 23.20 18.74
N PRO A 55 35.05 23.03 19.39
CA PRO A 55 35.75 24.14 20.03
C PRO A 55 36.03 25.26 19.02
N ALA A 56 35.62 26.48 19.35
CA ALA A 56 35.84 27.68 18.53
C ALA A 56 36.52 28.77 19.36
N THR A 57 37.42 29.54 18.74
CA THR A 57 38.12 30.66 19.37
C THR A 57 37.65 31.99 18.79
N GLY A 58 37.68 33.07 19.58
CA GLY A 58 37.35 34.43 19.11
C GLY A 58 35.86 34.79 19.07
N VAL A 59 34.95 33.88 19.44
CA VAL A 59 33.49 34.13 19.51
C VAL A 59 32.93 33.72 20.86
N ARG A 60 31.77 34.28 21.21
CA ARG A 60 31.05 33.89 22.44
C ARG A 60 30.65 32.40 22.34
N PRO A 61 30.78 31.59 23.41
CA PRO A 61 30.41 30.17 23.37
C PRO A 61 29.00 29.89 22.84
N GLN A 62 28.01 30.68 23.26
CA GLN A 62 26.63 30.54 22.77
C GLN A 62 26.50 30.90 21.28
N GLN A 63 27.25 31.89 20.81
CA GLN A 63 27.23 32.27 19.40
C GLN A 63 27.78 31.15 18.52
N ALA A 64 28.89 30.51 18.93
CA ALA A 64 29.42 29.35 18.25
C ALA A 64 28.41 28.19 18.19
N ILE A 65 27.70 27.92 19.30
CA ILE A 65 26.65 26.89 19.36
C ILE A 65 25.50 27.22 18.41
N ASN A 66 25.06 28.47 18.37
CA ASN A 66 23.98 28.90 17.49
C ASN A 66 24.35 28.76 16.00
N GLU A 67 25.56 29.20 15.63
CA GLU A 67 26.08 29.11 14.26
C GLU A 67 26.26 27.65 13.82
N GLN A 68 26.76 26.79 14.70
CA GLN A 68 27.07 25.40 14.36
C GLN A 68 25.86 24.45 14.44
N LEU A 69 24.92 24.69 15.36
CA LEU A 69 23.86 23.73 15.68
C LEU A 69 22.46 24.26 15.37
N VAL A 70 22.11 25.46 15.84
CA VAL A 70 20.74 25.99 15.71
C VAL A 70 20.35 26.22 14.24
N HIS A 71 21.18 26.90 13.46
CA HIS A 71 20.87 27.18 12.05
C HIS A 71 20.82 25.91 11.20
N SER A 72 21.63 24.91 11.56
CA SER A 72 21.72 23.64 10.83
C SER A 72 20.67 22.60 11.22
N SER A 73 19.80 22.89 12.19
CA SER A 73 18.76 21.96 12.66
C SER A 73 17.38 22.27 12.09
N ASP A 74 16.55 21.24 11.95
CA ASP A 74 15.22 21.28 11.31
C ASP A 74 14.07 21.24 12.32
N ILE A 75 14.28 20.56 13.45
CA ILE A 75 13.35 20.49 14.58
C ILE A 75 14.11 20.81 15.87
N LEU A 76 13.50 21.56 16.79
CA LEU A 76 14.03 21.76 18.14
C LEU A 76 13.15 21.01 19.14
N LEU A 77 13.77 20.24 20.02
CA LEU A 77 13.14 19.59 21.17
C LEU A 77 13.74 20.20 22.44
N GLY A 78 12.99 21.11 23.05
CA GLY A 78 13.36 21.84 24.26
C GLY A 78 12.75 21.19 25.50
N MET A 79 13.56 20.97 26.54
CA MET A 79 13.09 20.43 27.82
C MET A 79 13.49 21.31 28.99
N PHE A 80 12.59 21.51 29.94
CA PHE A 80 12.82 22.29 31.15
C PHE A 80 12.29 21.59 32.39
N TRP A 81 12.94 21.81 33.55
CA TRP A 81 12.47 21.31 34.84
C TRP A 81 12.52 22.40 35.91
N THR A 82 13.66 22.60 36.57
CA THR A 82 13.78 23.63 37.63
C THR A 82 14.63 24.82 37.24
N LYS A 83 15.44 24.67 36.20
CA LYS A 83 16.33 25.70 35.69
C LYS A 83 15.91 26.15 34.30
N LEU A 84 16.07 27.44 34.05
CA LEU A 84 16.01 27.99 32.69
C LEU A 84 17.40 27.96 32.03
N GLY A 85 18.45 28.07 32.84
CA GLY A 85 19.85 28.08 32.42
C GLY A 85 20.58 29.36 32.84
N THR A 86 21.83 29.49 32.40
CA THR A 86 22.66 30.66 32.64
C THR A 86 22.40 31.73 31.59
N THR A 87 22.32 32.98 32.03
CA THR A 87 22.10 34.13 31.15
C THR A 87 23.21 34.22 30.12
N THR A 88 22.83 34.20 28.85
CA THR A 88 23.73 34.61 27.77
C THR A 88 23.51 36.11 27.63
N GLY A 89 24.55 36.92 27.52
CA GLY A 89 24.44 38.39 27.49
C GLY A 89 23.57 38.97 26.36
N ALA A 90 22.90 38.13 25.56
CA ALA A 90 21.84 38.46 24.62
C ALA A 90 20.44 37.94 25.02
N ALA A 91 20.31 36.91 25.89
CA ALA A 91 19.02 36.31 26.26
C ALA A 91 19.01 35.76 27.70
N GLU A 92 17.82 35.49 28.22
CA GLU A 92 17.66 34.97 29.58
C GLU A 92 18.35 33.62 29.81
N SER A 93 18.45 32.77 28.80
CA SER A 93 19.36 31.62 28.83
C SER A 93 19.82 31.23 27.45
N GLY A 94 20.87 30.41 27.37
CA GLY A 94 21.31 29.83 26.10
C GLY A 94 20.18 29.07 25.38
N THR A 95 19.44 28.23 26.12
CA THR A 95 18.29 27.49 25.58
C THR A 95 17.17 28.42 25.10
N VAL A 96 16.92 29.53 25.79
CA VAL A 96 15.92 30.53 25.34
C VAL A 96 16.39 31.27 24.09
N GLU A 97 17.68 31.58 24.00
CA GLU A 97 18.27 32.19 22.80
C GLU A 97 18.14 31.26 21.59
N GLU A 98 18.41 29.96 21.79
CA GLU A 98 18.26 28.90 20.77
C GLU A 98 16.81 28.80 20.29
N ILE A 99 15.84 28.70 21.21
CA ILE A 99 14.40 28.63 20.89
C ILE A 99 13.95 29.88 20.14
N GLY A 100 14.35 31.07 20.61
CA GLY A 100 13.96 32.33 19.98
C GLY A 100 14.43 32.43 18.53
N LYS A 101 15.68 32.04 18.26
CA LYS A 101 16.22 31.99 16.89
C LYS A 101 15.51 30.94 16.05
N PHE A 102 15.24 29.76 16.60
CA PHE A 102 14.56 28.68 15.90
C PHE A 102 13.15 29.07 15.45
N VAL A 103 12.40 29.73 16.33
CA VAL A 103 11.05 30.22 16.05
C VAL A 103 11.09 31.40 15.07
N ALA A 104 12.07 32.30 15.18
CA ALA A 104 12.24 33.40 14.24
C ALA A 104 12.55 32.91 12.81
N ASP A 105 13.28 31.79 12.68
CA ASP A 105 13.54 31.11 11.40
C ASP A 105 12.31 30.34 10.86
N GLY A 106 11.16 30.38 11.56
CA GLY A 106 9.93 29.70 11.16
C GLY A 106 9.95 28.18 11.34
N LYS A 107 10.92 27.65 12.10
CA LYS A 107 11.11 26.21 12.30
C LYS A 107 10.35 25.70 13.54
N PRO A 108 9.88 24.44 13.56
CA PRO A 108 9.07 23.92 14.65
C PRO A 108 9.89 23.65 15.92
N ALA A 109 9.45 24.24 17.04
CA ALA A 109 10.00 24.02 18.37
C ALA A 109 9.01 23.28 19.27
N LEU A 110 9.34 22.04 19.63
CA LEU A 110 8.63 21.19 20.58
C LEU A 110 9.16 21.45 21.99
N LEU A 111 8.35 22.04 22.86
CA LEU A 111 8.77 22.42 24.22
C LEU A 111 8.06 21.57 25.27
N TYR A 112 8.81 20.97 26.18
CA TYR A 112 8.32 20.10 27.24
C TYR A 112 8.76 20.59 28.63
N PHE A 113 7.81 20.67 29.56
CA PHE A 113 8.08 21.04 30.95
C PHE A 113 7.86 19.84 31.89
N SER A 114 8.86 19.55 32.71
CA SER A 114 8.80 18.48 33.70
C SER A 114 7.96 18.90 34.91
N ASN A 115 6.99 18.05 35.26
CA ASN A 115 6.18 18.13 36.47
C ASN A 115 6.69 17.17 37.56
N ARG A 116 7.91 16.64 37.43
CA ARG A 116 8.52 15.76 38.43
C ARG A 116 8.60 16.48 39.78
N PRO A 117 8.11 15.87 40.89
CA PRO A 117 8.26 16.43 42.23
C PRO A 117 9.72 16.69 42.55
N ILE A 118 10.01 17.85 43.15
CA ILE A 118 11.34 18.19 43.64
C ILE A 118 11.23 18.60 45.11
N ASP A 119 12.25 18.22 45.89
CA ASP A 119 12.43 18.73 47.23
C ASP A 119 12.49 20.27 47.22
N PRO A 120 11.58 20.97 47.92
CA PRO A 120 11.56 22.43 47.98
C PRO A 120 12.90 23.07 48.37
N ASN A 121 13.73 22.37 49.16
CA ASN A 121 15.03 22.87 49.60
C ASN A 121 16.10 22.84 48.49
N LYS A 122 15.87 22.10 47.41
CA LYS A 122 16.78 22.00 46.26
C LYS A 122 16.39 22.95 45.12
N ILE A 123 15.30 23.70 45.27
CA ILE A 123 14.82 24.65 44.28
C ILE A 123 15.59 25.98 44.42
N ASP A 124 16.30 26.37 43.37
CA ASP A 124 16.74 27.75 43.21
C ASP A 124 15.52 28.62 42.86
N LEU A 125 14.99 29.33 43.86
CA LEU A 125 13.82 30.20 43.72
C LEU A 125 13.98 31.27 42.63
N LYS A 126 15.20 31.73 42.36
CA LYS A 126 15.46 32.73 41.32
C LYS A 126 15.35 32.10 39.93
N GLN A 127 15.95 30.93 39.72
CA GLN A 127 15.83 30.18 38.47
C GLN A 127 14.38 29.72 38.21
N HIS A 128 13.70 29.22 39.25
CA HIS A 128 12.32 28.76 39.14
C HIS A 128 11.35 29.89 38.79
N ARG A 129 11.52 31.09 39.37
CA ARG A 129 10.72 32.27 38.99
C ARG A 129 10.91 32.66 37.53
N ARG A 130 12.15 32.64 37.03
CA ARG A 130 12.47 32.94 35.62
C ARG A 130 11.86 31.91 34.68
N LEU A 131 11.96 30.62 35.04
CA LEU A 131 11.33 29.55 34.27
C LEU A 131 9.80 29.72 34.23
N LYS A 132 9.16 30.08 35.35
CA LYS A 132 7.72 30.35 35.37
C LYS A 132 7.32 31.54 34.52
N ALA A 133 8.11 32.61 34.52
CA ALA A 133 7.88 33.76 33.63
C ALA A 133 8.01 33.37 32.15
N PHE A 134 9.05 32.62 31.80
CA PHE A 134 9.25 32.09 30.45
C PHE A 134 8.12 31.14 30.03
N GLN A 135 7.71 30.23 30.92
CA GLN A 135 6.60 29.31 30.69
C GLN A 135 5.30 30.07 30.43
N ALA A 136 4.99 31.09 31.24
CA ALA A 136 3.80 31.93 31.07
C ALA A 136 3.82 32.71 29.74
N ALA A 137 4.96 33.29 29.37
CA ALA A 137 5.12 33.95 28.08
C ALA A 137 4.93 32.98 26.91
N THR A 138 5.55 31.79 27.00
CA THR A 138 5.47 30.77 25.94
C THR A 138 4.04 30.25 25.75
N TYR A 139 3.27 30.05 26.82
CA TYR A 139 1.86 29.64 26.73
C TYR A 139 0.98 30.61 25.91
N THR A 140 1.37 31.88 25.81
CA THR A 140 0.62 32.86 25.00
C THR A 140 0.93 32.75 23.50
N THR A 141 2.07 32.16 23.12
CA THR A 141 2.57 32.15 21.74
C THR A 141 2.74 30.74 21.15
N ALA A 142 2.77 29.69 21.99
CA ALA A 142 3.00 28.31 21.56
C ALA A 142 2.30 27.29 22.47
N LEU A 143 1.92 26.15 21.88
CA LEU A 143 1.49 24.97 22.63
C LEU A 143 2.71 24.24 23.19
N VAL A 144 2.66 23.90 24.48
CA VAL A 144 3.77 23.21 25.17
C VAL A 144 3.29 21.91 25.81
N GLY A 145 4.15 20.90 25.81
CA GLY A 145 3.90 19.62 26.47
C GLY A 145 4.39 19.60 27.91
N SER A 146 3.96 18.57 28.66
CA SER A 146 4.49 18.27 29.99
C SER A 146 4.78 16.79 30.15
N PHE A 147 5.65 16.42 31.10
CA PHE A 147 5.98 15.03 31.44
C PHE A 147 6.38 14.90 32.91
N VAL A 148 6.29 13.70 33.47
CA VAL A 148 6.65 13.41 34.88
C VAL A 148 7.89 12.51 34.95
N SER A 149 8.09 11.64 33.95
CA SER A 149 9.24 10.72 33.88
C SER A 149 9.93 10.74 32.52
N PRO A 150 11.21 10.28 32.44
CA PRO A 150 11.91 10.11 31.16
C PRO A 150 11.19 9.18 30.17
N ASP A 151 10.52 8.11 30.64
CA ASP A 151 9.77 7.19 29.77
C ASP A 151 8.52 7.84 29.15
N GLU A 152 7.82 8.66 29.94
CA GLU A 152 6.68 9.43 29.46
C GLU A 152 7.12 10.45 28.41
N LEU A 153 8.24 11.14 28.67
CA LEU A 153 8.87 12.05 27.72
C LEU A 153 9.22 11.32 26.42
N LYS A 154 9.85 10.14 26.50
CA LYS A 154 10.24 9.34 25.34
C LYS A 154 9.04 9.01 24.45
N THR A 155 7.96 8.54 25.08
CA THR A 155 6.71 8.17 24.40
C THR A 155 6.07 9.38 23.71
N LYS A 156 5.98 10.51 24.42
CA LYS A 156 5.42 11.75 23.89
C LYS A 156 6.25 12.33 22.76
N ALA A 157 7.58 12.42 22.96
CA ALA A 157 8.52 12.92 21.97
C ALA A 157 8.44 12.10 20.67
N SER A 158 8.45 10.77 20.74
CA SER A 158 8.35 9.92 19.55
C SER A 158 7.04 10.16 18.77
N ARG A 159 5.90 10.19 19.46
CA ARG A 159 4.59 10.45 18.85
C ARG A 159 4.51 11.85 18.20
N ASP A 160 4.99 12.87 18.90
CA ASP A 160 4.89 14.25 18.45
C ASP A 160 5.86 14.50 17.27
N LEU A 161 7.05 13.89 17.29
CA LEU A 161 7.98 13.88 16.15
C LEU A 161 7.36 13.23 14.91
N LEU A 162 6.68 12.08 15.05
CA LEU A 162 5.96 11.45 13.92
C LEU A 162 4.92 12.39 13.31
N THR A 163 4.16 13.06 14.17
CA THR A 163 3.11 14.00 13.74
C THR A 163 3.73 15.17 12.96
N HIS A 164 4.81 15.75 13.47
CA HIS A 164 5.51 16.84 12.80
C HIS A 164 6.14 16.43 11.47
N VAL A 165 6.82 15.29 11.41
CA VAL A 165 7.42 14.78 10.16
C VAL A 165 6.35 14.63 9.07
N ARG A 166 5.17 14.10 9.41
CA ARG A 166 4.05 13.98 8.48
C ARG A 166 3.47 15.31 8.04
N GLN A 167 3.39 16.29 8.95
CA GLN A 167 2.89 17.64 8.66
C GLN A 167 3.82 18.45 7.75
N MET A 168 5.13 18.22 7.85
CA MET A 168 6.10 18.90 6.98
C MET A 168 5.91 18.58 5.49
N GLN A 169 5.13 17.53 5.16
CA GLN A 169 4.88 17.06 3.79
C GLN A 169 6.15 17.07 2.94
N LEU A 170 7.27 16.67 3.56
CA LEU A 170 8.54 16.59 2.87
C LEU A 170 8.29 15.76 1.63
N GLN A 171 8.71 16.27 0.48
CA GLN A 171 8.72 15.45 -0.72
C GLN A 171 9.45 14.19 -0.32
N LYS A 172 8.72 13.07 -0.25
CA LYS A 172 9.35 11.77 -0.15
C LYS A 172 10.30 11.80 -1.32
N PRO A 173 11.63 11.72 -1.07
CA PRO A 173 12.54 11.74 -2.18
C PRO A 173 11.98 10.71 -3.13
N LEU A 174 11.90 11.06 -4.43
CA LEU A 174 11.70 10.04 -5.45
C LEU A 174 12.53 8.87 -4.97
N ARG A 175 11.96 7.67 -4.98
CA ARG A 175 12.77 6.47 -4.73
C ARG A 175 13.81 6.41 -5.85
N SER A 176 14.79 7.31 -5.84
CA SER A 176 16.13 7.05 -6.23
C SER A 176 16.47 5.94 -5.25
N GLU A 177 16.39 4.71 -5.74
CA GLU A 177 17.55 3.83 -5.67
C GLU A 177 18.74 4.72 -5.28
N ALA A 178 19.17 4.64 -4.01
CA ALA A 178 20.36 5.32 -3.52
C ALA A 178 21.38 5.32 -4.66
N PRO A 179 22.10 6.44 -4.98
CA PRO A 179 22.96 6.52 -6.15
C PRO A 179 23.65 5.20 -6.21
N ASN A 180 23.22 4.44 -7.20
CA ASN A 180 23.45 3.03 -7.22
C ASN A 180 24.98 3.05 -7.17
N ILE A 181 25.61 2.66 -6.05
CA ILE A 181 26.92 2.07 -6.17
C ILE A 181 26.51 0.81 -6.90
N VAL A 182 26.39 1.00 -8.21
CA VAL A 182 26.54 0.05 -9.24
C VAL A 182 27.97 -0.43 -8.93
N SER A 183 28.13 -1.26 -7.89
CA SER A 183 28.48 -2.64 -8.13
C SER A 183 27.62 -2.96 -9.34
N LYS A 184 28.21 -2.72 -10.51
CA LYS A 184 27.61 -3.03 -11.79
C LYS A 184 27.32 -4.48 -11.61
N SER A 185 26.08 -4.76 -11.24
CA SER A 185 25.72 -6.14 -11.10
C SER A 185 25.95 -6.62 -12.51
N ASP A 186 26.82 -7.63 -12.58
CA ASP A 186 27.05 -8.30 -13.82
C ASP A 186 25.71 -8.85 -14.34
N ILE A 187 24.66 -8.96 -13.51
CA ILE A 187 23.30 -9.29 -13.89
C ILE A 187 22.50 -8.04 -14.29
N ARG A 188 21.77 -8.12 -15.40
CA ARG A 188 20.72 -7.16 -15.77
C ARG A 188 19.42 -7.89 -16.06
N LEU A 189 18.32 -7.37 -15.52
CA LEU A 189 16.96 -7.86 -15.75
C LEU A 189 16.23 -6.92 -16.72
N ILE A 190 15.58 -7.48 -17.74
CA ILE A 190 14.86 -6.71 -18.75
C ILE A 190 13.56 -7.41 -19.11
N VAL A 191 12.49 -6.63 -19.19
CA VAL A 191 11.22 -7.05 -19.76
C VAL A 191 10.85 -6.15 -20.93
N GLY A 192 9.97 -6.61 -21.79
CA GLY A 192 9.48 -5.79 -22.89
C GLY A 192 8.38 -6.47 -23.68
N GLU A 193 7.77 -5.69 -24.57
CA GLU A 193 6.70 -6.16 -25.46
C GLU A 193 7.20 -6.53 -26.86
N GLY A 194 8.49 -6.30 -27.13
CA GLY A 194 9.10 -6.65 -28.40
C GLY A 194 9.09 -8.16 -28.66
N ARG A 195 9.17 -8.57 -29.93
CA ARG A 195 9.17 -9.99 -30.36
C ARG A 195 10.26 -10.85 -29.69
N SER A 196 11.29 -10.24 -29.13
CA SER A 196 12.38 -10.92 -28.42
C SER A 196 12.09 -11.20 -26.94
N PHE A 197 10.89 -10.85 -26.45
CA PHE A 197 10.48 -11.01 -25.05
C PHE A 197 9.20 -11.82 -24.90
N PHE A 198 8.60 -12.29 -26.00
CA PHE A 198 7.44 -13.17 -25.95
C PHE A 198 7.49 -14.25 -27.01
N ASP A 199 6.81 -15.37 -26.74
CA ASP A 199 6.53 -16.41 -27.70
C ASP A 199 5.02 -16.77 -27.70
N VAL A 200 4.63 -17.63 -28.64
CA VAL A 200 3.26 -18.11 -28.80
C VAL A 200 3.26 -19.64 -28.77
N PRO A 201 3.34 -20.27 -27.57
CA PRO A 201 3.46 -21.71 -27.43
C PRO A 201 2.26 -22.51 -27.95
N LYS A 202 1.08 -21.91 -27.97
CA LYS A 202 -0.16 -22.54 -28.46
C LYS A 202 -0.91 -21.57 -29.35
N HIS A 203 -1.46 -22.06 -30.44
CA HIS A 203 -2.32 -21.27 -31.32
C HIS A 203 -3.36 -22.15 -32.01
N SER A 204 -4.51 -21.55 -32.30
CA SER A 204 -5.58 -22.10 -33.11
C SER A 204 -6.03 -21.04 -34.13
N LEU A 205 -7.07 -21.35 -34.91
CA LEU A 205 -7.71 -20.37 -35.80
C LEU A 205 -8.26 -19.16 -35.03
N TYR A 206 -8.72 -19.36 -33.79
CA TYR A 206 -9.46 -18.35 -33.02
C TYR A 206 -8.70 -17.75 -31.84
N ALA A 207 -7.70 -18.46 -31.32
CA ALA A 207 -6.99 -18.04 -30.11
C ALA A 207 -5.48 -18.32 -30.19
N MET A 208 -4.73 -17.67 -29.31
CA MET A 208 -3.31 -17.96 -29.10
C MET A 208 -2.94 -17.78 -27.63
N THR A 209 -1.97 -18.53 -27.12
CA THR A 209 -1.41 -18.24 -25.80
C THR A 209 -0.19 -17.36 -26.00
N ARG A 210 -0.24 -16.11 -25.54
CA ARG A 210 0.94 -15.23 -25.50
C ARG A 210 1.66 -15.47 -24.18
N ARG A 211 2.98 -15.63 -24.22
CA ARG A 211 3.80 -15.80 -23.01
C ARG A 211 4.97 -14.83 -23.02
N PHE A 212 5.08 -14.02 -21.97
CA PHE A 212 6.22 -13.12 -21.78
C PHE A 212 7.33 -13.80 -21.00
N SER A 213 8.56 -13.45 -21.36
CA SER A 213 9.79 -13.90 -20.73
C SER A 213 10.59 -12.73 -20.20
N LEU A 214 11.12 -12.90 -19.00
CA LEU A 214 12.16 -12.06 -18.43
C LEU A 214 13.49 -12.41 -19.09
N ARG A 215 14.21 -11.39 -19.58
CA ARG A 215 15.58 -11.57 -20.01
C ARG A 215 16.54 -11.28 -18.87
N VAL A 216 17.44 -12.22 -18.62
CA VAL A 216 18.53 -12.09 -17.65
C VAL A 216 19.83 -12.06 -18.44
N GLU A 217 20.49 -10.91 -18.46
CA GLU A 217 21.72 -10.68 -19.22
C GLU A 217 22.92 -10.60 -18.27
N ASN A 218 24.05 -11.17 -18.70
CA ASN A 218 25.34 -10.93 -18.10
C ASN A 218 26.02 -9.73 -18.79
N THR A 219 26.06 -8.59 -18.13
CA THR A 219 26.67 -7.35 -18.63
C THR A 219 28.20 -7.35 -18.56
N ASN A 220 28.80 -8.36 -17.92
CA ASN A 220 30.25 -8.50 -17.86
C ASN A 220 30.79 -9.12 -19.16
N PRO A 221 31.71 -8.45 -19.88
CA PRO A 221 32.23 -8.95 -21.15
C PRO A 221 33.31 -10.03 -21.00
N SER A 222 33.82 -10.29 -19.80
CA SER A 222 34.94 -11.24 -19.59
C SER A 222 34.70 -12.30 -18.51
N LYS A 223 33.71 -12.12 -17.63
CA LYS A 223 33.43 -13.03 -16.52
C LYS A 223 32.07 -13.73 -16.68
N SER A 224 32.05 -15.06 -16.58
CA SER A 224 30.82 -15.83 -16.50
C SER A 224 30.20 -15.78 -15.10
N LEU A 225 28.88 -15.84 -15.02
CA LEU A 225 28.13 -15.89 -13.77
C LEU A 225 27.65 -17.31 -13.50
N SER A 226 28.05 -17.88 -12.37
CA SER A 226 27.68 -19.23 -11.93
C SER A 226 26.66 -19.20 -10.78
N GLN A 227 25.94 -20.31 -10.62
CA GLN A 227 24.89 -20.47 -9.60
C GLN A 227 23.85 -19.34 -9.68
N CYS A 228 23.48 -18.96 -10.90
CA CYS A 228 22.44 -17.97 -11.13
C CYS A 228 21.10 -18.52 -10.65
N ARG A 229 20.35 -17.71 -9.92
CA ARG A 229 19.00 -18.01 -9.44
C ARG A 229 18.11 -16.81 -9.63
N VAL A 230 16.90 -17.07 -10.11
CA VAL A 230 15.86 -16.07 -10.38
C VAL A 230 14.59 -16.52 -9.70
N GLN A 231 14.00 -15.63 -8.92
CA GLN A 231 12.83 -15.93 -8.10
C GLN A 231 11.88 -14.75 -8.01
N ILE A 232 10.57 -15.04 -7.95
CA ILE A 232 9.54 -14.07 -7.60
C ILE A 232 9.51 -13.94 -6.08
N LEU A 233 9.70 -12.73 -5.57
CA LEU A 233 9.68 -12.41 -4.14
C LEU A 233 8.28 -12.12 -3.61
N ALA A 234 7.45 -11.48 -4.43
CA ALA A 234 6.10 -11.09 -4.06
C ALA A 234 5.28 -10.75 -5.31
N VAL A 235 3.96 -10.83 -5.16
CA VAL A 235 2.98 -10.32 -6.12
C VAL A 235 2.04 -9.38 -5.39
N THR A 236 1.67 -8.27 -6.03
CA THR A 236 0.74 -7.27 -5.51
C THR A 236 -0.31 -6.95 -6.57
N PRO A 237 -1.62 -7.04 -6.29
CA PRO A 237 -2.23 -7.45 -5.01
C PRO A 237 -1.94 -8.90 -4.65
N ASP A 238 -2.09 -9.25 -3.36
CA ASP A 238 -1.82 -10.60 -2.89
C ASP A 238 -2.75 -11.59 -3.60
N SER A 239 -2.16 -12.59 -4.23
CA SER A 239 -2.86 -13.66 -4.95
C SER A 239 -3.05 -14.91 -4.08
N GLY A 240 -2.75 -14.85 -2.78
CA GLY A 240 -2.88 -15.97 -1.84
C GLY A 240 -1.80 -17.05 -2.03
N HIS A 241 -0.73 -16.74 -2.75
CA HIS A 241 0.34 -17.67 -3.06
C HIS A 241 1.56 -17.44 -2.16
N GLN A 242 2.22 -18.54 -1.77
CA GLN A 242 3.47 -18.45 -1.01
C GLN A 242 4.65 -18.05 -1.90
N TYR A 243 5.49 -17.18 -1.36
CA TYR A 243 6.73 -16.66 -1.96
C TYR A 243 7.90 -16.81 -0.96
N PRO A 244 9.17 -16.86 -1.40
CA PRO A 244 9.63 -16.69 -2.78
C PRO A 244 9.43 -17.93 -3.66
N ARG A 245 9.09 -17.73 -4.94
CA ARG A 245 8.94 -18.79 -5.94
C ARG A 245 10.11 -18.81 -6.92
N ILE A 246 10.71 -19.96 -7.14
CA ILE A 246 11.87 -20.09 -8.04
C ILE A 246 11.37 -20.17 -9.50
N LEU A 247 11.84 -19.26 -10.34
CA LEU A 247 11.61 -19.29 -11.79
C LEU A 247 12.67 -20.15 -12.49
N LYS A 248 13.93 -19.99 -12.09
CA LYS A 248 15.07 -20.78 -12.57
C LYS A 248 16.20 -20.73 -11.55
N THR A 249 16.93 -21.82 -11.35
CA THR A 249 18.07 -21.89 -10.42
C THR A 249 19.20 -22.71 -11.03
N ASP A 250 20.38 -22.59 -10.44
CA ASP A 250 21.58 -23.39 -10.72
C ASP A 250 22.03 -23.37 -12.19
N PHE A 251 21.82 -22.23 -12.86
CA PHE A 251 22.31 -22.03 -14.24
C PHE A 251 23.52 -21.11 -14.29
N THR A 252 24.25 -21.18 -15.40
CA THR A 252 25.43 -20.36 -15.67
C THR A 252 25.16 -19.47 -16.87
N LEU A 253 25.55 -18.20 -16.80
CA LEU A 253 25.52 -17.26 -17.92
C LEU A 253 26.95 -16.94 -18.34
N ALA A 254 27.28 -17.19 -19.61
CA ALA A 254 28.57 -16.79 -20.17
C ALA A 254 28.71 -15.26 -20.20
N ALA A 255 29.95 -14.78 -20.34
CA ALA A 255 30.24 -13.36 -20.46
C ALA A 255 29.50 -12.74 -21.66
N GLY A 256 28.75 -11.65 -21.44
CA GLY A 256 27.94 -10.99 -22.48
C GLY A 256 26.68 -11.76 -22.92
N ASP A 257 26.40 -12.93 -22.35
CA ASP A 257 25.29 -13.79 -22.76
C ASP A 257 24.00 -13.49 -22.00
N HIS A 258 22.88 -14.03 -22.47
CA HIS A 258 21.58 -13.87 -21.83
C HIS A 258 20.73 -15.14 -21.86
N VAL A 259 19.79 -15.23 -20.93
CA VAL A 259 18.76 -16.27 -20.93
C VAL A 259 17.38 -15.63 -20.86
N SER A 260 16.43 -16.21 -21.59
CA SER A 260 15.01 -15.86 -21.48
C SER A 260 14.31 -16.86 -20.56
N ILE A 261 13.61 -16.34 -19.55
CA ILE A 261 12.90 -17.12 -18.54
C ILE A 261 11.42 -16.75 -18.61
N PRO A 262 10.52 -17.67 -18.99
CA PRO A 262 9.08 -17.45 -18.93
C PRO A 262 8.64 -16.95 -17.56
N ILE A 263 7.76 -15.95 -17.55
CA ILE A 263 7.22 -15.37 -16.31
C ILE A 263 5.69 -15.41 -16.26
N VAL A 264 5.02 -15.09 -17.36
CA VAL A 264 3.55 -15.08 -17.43
C VAL A 264 3.05 -15.57 -18.79
N SER A 265 1.89 -16.20 -18.81
CA SER A 265 1.17 -16.55 -20.03
C SER A 265 -0.33 -16.29 -19.93
N TYR A 266 -0.95 -15.98 -21.07
CA TYR A 266 -2.38 -15.69 -21.16
C TYR A 266 -2.92 -16.06 -22.55
N GLY A 267 -4.11 -16.64 -22.59
CA GLY A 267 -4.86 -16.90 -23.81
C GLY A 267 -5.52 -15.64 -24.36
N GLU A 268 -5.14 -15.27 -25.57
CA GLU A 268 -5.70 -14.14 -26.31
C GLU A 268 -6.59 -14.64 -27.45
N ALA A 269 -7.69 -13.94 -27.69
CA ALA A 269 -8.48 -14.13 -28.91
C ALA A 269 -7.82 -13.40 -30.10
N ARG A 270 -7.78 -14.06 -31.26
CA ARG A 270 -7.31 -13.44 -32.51
C ARG A 270 -8.31 -12.43 -33.07
N GLU A 271 -9.59 -12.72 -32.90
CA GLU A 271 -10.70 -11.84 -33.26
C GLU A 271 -11.62 -11.65 -32.05
N PRO A 272 -11.28 -10.75 -31.11
CA PRO A 272 -12.04 -10.55 -29.86
C PRO A 272 -13.53 -10.21 -30.09
N ALA A 273 -13.87 -9.64 -31.24
CA ALA A 273 -15.24 -9.33 -31.63
C ALA A 273 -16.08 -10.56 -32.00
N LYS A 274 -15.45 -11.70 -32.31
CA LYS A 274 -16.14 -12.94 -32.75
C LYS A 274 -15.92 -14.12 -31.80
N PHE A 275 -14.81 -14.12 -31.08
CA PHE A 275 -14.41 -15.20 -30.20
C PHE A 275 -13.78 -14.63 -28.94
N ASN A 276 -14.14 -15.19 -27.78
CA ASN A 276 -13.57 -14.80 -26.51
C ASN A 276 -12.69 -15.94 -25.99
N CYS A 277 -11.50 -15.62 -25.47
CA CYS A 277 -10.67 -16.66 -24.86
C CYS A 277 -11.31 -17.11 -23.53
N ALA A 278 -11.32 -18.42 -23.27
CA ALA A 278 -11.81 -18.98 -22.03
C ALA A 278 -10.88 -18.71 -20.84
N ASP A 279 -9.65 -18.25 -21.10
CA ASP A 279 -8.67 -17.93 -20.06
C ASP A 279 -9.16 -16.71 -19.25
N SER A 280 -9.48 -16.98 -17.99
CA SER A 280 -9.97 -16.02 -17.00
C SER A 280 -8.88 -15.39 -16.15
N VAL A 281 -7.66 -15.93 -16.24
CA VAL A 281 -6.53 -15.57 -15.40
C VAL A 281 -5.24 -15.58 -16.21
N ILE A 282 -4.27 -14.78 -15.78
CA ILE A 282 -2.91 -14.81 -16.31
C ILE A 282 -2.14 -15.87 -15.52
N ALA A 283 -1.58 -16.88 -16.16
CA ALA A 283 -0.78 -17.89 -15.48
C ALA A 283 0.63 -17.35 -15.18
N LEU A 284 1.11 -17.51 -13.95
CA LEU A 284 2.53 -17.36 -13.60
C LEU A 284 3.28 -18.65 -13.95
N GLU A 285 4.40 -18.51 -14.65
CA GLU A 285 5.26 -19.64 -15.05
C GLU A 285 6.25 -20.00 -13.93
N GLY A 286 6.70 -21.26 -13.86
CA GLY A 286 7.67 -21.73 -12.84
C GLY A 286 7.14 -22.86 -11.95
N ALA A 287 7.23 -24.10 -12.47
CA ALA A 287 7.12 -25.39 -11.79
C ALA A 287 6.17 -25.53 -10.57
N ASP A 288 4.93 -25.06 -10.71
CA ASP A 288 3.70 -25.72 -10.24
C ASP A 288 2.50 -24.96 -10.83
N ARG A 289 1.53 -25.70 -11.39
CA ARG A 289 0.52 -25.21 -12.36
C ARG A 289 -0.56 -24.27 -11.81
N GLN A 290 -0.36 -23.63 -10.66
CA GLN A 290 -1.46 -23.02 -9.89
C GLN A 290 -1.15 -21.64 -9.29
N ALA A 291 -0.24 -20.87 -9.89
CA ALA A 291 -0.14 -19.45 -9.57
C ALA A 291 -0.78 -18.63 -10.70
N ALA A 292 -1.87 -17.92 -10.40
CA ALA A 292 -2.65 -17.18 -11.41
C ALA A 292 -2.85 -15.74 -10.95
N LEU A 293 -2.93 -14.82 -11.90
CA LEU A 293 -3.14 -13.39 -11.67
C LEU A 293 -4.47 -12.96 -12.28
N GLN A 294 -5.09 -11.98 -11.64
CA GLN A 294 -6.33 -11.39 -12.11
C GLN A 294 -6.13 -10.62 -13.42
N ILE A 295 -7.11 -10.73 -14.32
CA ILE A 295 -7.11 -9.98 -15.59
C ILE A 295 -7.73 -8.59 -15.45
N ASP A 296 -8.56 -8.37 -14.43
CA ASP A 296 -9.33 -7.13 -14.20
C ASP A 296 -8.52 -5.99 -13.55
N GLN A 297 -7.26 -6.27 -13.18
CA GLN A 297 -6.37 -5.29 -12.57
C GLN A 297 -4.91 -5.52 -12.98
N ALA A 298 -4.14 -4.43 -12.94
CA ALA A 298 -2.69 -4.54 -13.11
C ALA A 298 -2.06 -5.18 -11.87
N THR A 299 -1.21 -6.17 -12.12
CA THR A 299 -0.50 -6.91 -11.07
C THR A 299 0.99 -6.59 -11.13
N ARG A 300 1.58 -6.25 -9.99
CA ARG A 300 3.02 -6.04 -9.82
C ARG A 300 3.67 -7.33 -9.33
N ILE A 301 4.72 -7.77 -10.01
CA ILE A 301 5.53 -8.94 -9.69
C ILE A 301 6.95 -8.45 -9.35
N SER A 302 7.39 -8.66 -8.12
CA SER A 302 8.76 -8.35 -7.68
C SER A 302 9.65 -9.55 -7.91
N ILE A 303 10.67 -9.42 -8.77
CA ILE A 303 11.58 -10.48 -9.16
C ILE A 303 12.99 -10.17 -8.66
N ARG A 304 13.70 -11.18 -8.15
CA ARG A 304 15.11 -11.11 -7.76
C ARG A 304 15.95 -12.09 -8.56
N ALA A 305 17.09 -11.62 -9.06
CA ALA A 305 18.15 -12.46 -9.59
C ALA A 305 19.40 -12.38 -8.70
N THR A 306 20.05 -13.52 -8.47
CA THR A 306 21.28 -13.67 -7.68
C THR A 306 22.28 -14.55 -8.43
N ALA A 307 23.57 -14.33 -8.24
CA ALA A 307 24.63 -15.25 -8.66
C ALA A 307 25.72 -15.31 -7.57
N LEU A 308 26.58 -16.34 -7.59
CA LEU A 308 27.58 -16.57 -6.53
C LEU A 308 28.50 -15.37 -6.30
N ASP A 309 28.96 -14.73 -7.39
CA ASP A 309 29.96 -13.66 -7.35
C ASP A 309 29.47 -12.34 -7.99
N ALA A 310 28.15 -12.07 -7.93
CA ALA A 310 27.56 -10.82 -8.37
C ALA A 310 26.51 -10.31 -7.38
N ALA A 311 26.36 -8.99 -7.30
CA ALA A 311 25.29 -8.38 -6.52
C ALA A 311 23.92 -8.83 -7.06
N TYR A 312 22.96 -9.04 -6.16
CA TYR A 312 21.59 -9.35 -6.58
C TYR A 312 20.96 -8.14 -7.27
N VAL A 313 20.00 -8.40 -8.15
CA VAL A 313 19.20 -7.39 -8.85
C VAL A 313 17.74 -7.67 -8.63
N ASP A 314 17.00 -6.64 -8.25
CA ASP A 314 15.55 -6.68 -8.15
C ASP A 314 14.92 -5.94 -9.34
N LEU A 315 13.79 -6.44 -9.82
CA LEU A 315 12.98 -5.81 -10.85
C LEU A 315 11.50 -5.93 -10.47
N ASP A 316 10.82 -4.78 -10.40
CA ASP A 316 9.36 -4.73 -10.33
C ASP A 316 8.79 -4.72 -11.75
N VAL A 317 7.91 -5.67 -12.04
CA VAL A 317 7.27 -5.81 -13.35
C VAL A 317 5.76 -5.75 -13.20
N TYR A 318 5.10 -4.96 -14.04
CA TYR A 318 3.65 -4.85 -14.10
C TYR A 318 3.11 -5.67 -15.27
N VAL A 319 2.11 -6.49 -14.99
CA VAL A 319 1.43 -7.34 -15.98
C VAL A 319 -0.07 -7.07 -15.90
N TRP A 320 -0.71 -6.92 -17.06
CA TRP A 320 -2.16 -6.73 -17.15
C TRP A 320 -2.68 -7.21 -18.51
N VAL A 321 -4.00 -7.34 -18.64
CA VAL A 321 -4.67 -7.52 -19.93
C VAL A 321 -5.26 -6.18 -20.35
N ASP A 322 -5.02 -5.72 -21.58
CA ASP A 322 -5.57 -4.45 -22.07
C ASP A 322 -7.04 -4.57 -22.49
N GLN A 323 -7.67 -3.43 -22.82
CA GLN A 323 -9.07 -3.39 -23.27
C GLN A 323 -9.37 -4.23 -24.52
N ARG A 324 -8.35 -4.57 -25.31
CA ARG A 324 -8.47 -5.41 -26.51
C ARG A 324 -8.29 -6.90 -26.20
N GLY A 325 -8.05 -7.25 -24.94
CA GLY A 325 -7.84 -8.62 -24.50
C GLY A 325 -6.42 -9.13 -24.76
N HIS A 326 -5.44 -8.23 -24.91
CA HIS A 326 -4.04 -8.62 -25.07
C HIS A 326 -3.27 -8.53 -23.75
N LEU A 327 -2.43 -9.52 -23.50
CA LEU A 327 -1.48 -9.49 -22.39
C LEU A 327 -0.42 -8.42 -22.65
N ARG A 328 -0.14 -7.62 -21.62
CA ARG A 328 0.82 -6.52 -21.60
C ARG A 328 1.81 -6.67 -20.45
N ILE A 329 2.98 -6.09 -20.61
CA ILE A 329 4.03 -6.10 -19.59
C ILE A 329 4.88 -4.83 -19.64
N ALA A 330 5.22 -4.27 -18.48
CA ALA A 330 6.07 -3.08 -18.39
C ALA A 330 6.83 -3.01 -17.05
N GLU A 331 7.88 -2.19 -17.00
CA GLU A 331 8.63 -1.89 -15.76
C GLU A 331 7.95 -0.78 -14.93
N SER A 332 6.89 -0.16 -15.45
CA SER A 332 6.12 0.88 -14.76
C SER A 332 4.64 0.56 -14.78
N ALA A 333 3.91 1.08 -13.78
CA ALA A 333 2.48 0.83 -13.66
C ALA A 333 1.72 1.38 -14.88
N PRO A 334 0.77 0.62 -15.45
CA PRO A 334 -0.07 1.14 -16.52
C PRO A 334 -0.97 2.29 -16.03
N PRO A 335 -1.33 3.25 -16.91
CA PRO A 335 -2.46 4.14 -16.65
C PRO A 335 -3.70 3.31 -16.32
N LYS A 336 -4.53 3.76 -15.36
CA LYS A 336 -5.74 3.00 -14.96
C LYS A 336 -6.66 2.65 -16.14
N GLU A 337 -6.71 3.55 -17.12
CA GLU A 337 -7.55 3.41 -18.32
C GLU A 337 -7.08 2.31 -19.29
N SER A 338 -5.85 1.79 -19.15
CA SER A 338 -5.28 0.83 -20.11
C SER A 338 -5.43 -0.65 -19.72
N VAL A 339 -6.09 -0.97 -18.60
CA VAL A 339 -6.43 -2.32 -18.14
C VAL A 339 -7.87 -2.68 -18.60
N GLY A 340 -8.09 -3.86 -19.17
CA GLY A 340 -9.40 -4.36 -19.63
C GLY A 340 -10.04 -5.31 -18.60
N ARG A 341 -11.36 -5.55 -18.53
CA ARG A 341 -12.52 -5.27 -19.42
C ARG A 341 -13.40 -4.11 -18.91
N LEU A 342 -14.20 -3.55 -19.82
CA LEU A 342 -15.28 -2.56 -19.58
C LEU A 342 -16.30 -2.95 -18.50
N VAL A 343 -16.37 -4.22 -18.08
CA VAL A 343 -17.34 -4.69 -17.08
C VAL A 343 -16.57 -5.06 -15.82
N GLU A 344 -16.54 -4.12 -14.88
CA GLU A 344 -15.83 -4.28 -13.61
C GLU A 344 -16.59 -5.20 -12.67
N ARG A 345 -15.84 -6.00 -11.91
CA ARG A 345 -16.33 -6.80 -10.79
C ARG A 345 -16.17 -5.96 -9.51
N ASP A 346 -17.21 -5.24 -9.15
CA ASP A 346 -17.17 -4.16 -8.15
C ASP A 346 -18.24 -4.27 -7.07
N VAL A 347 -19.24 -5.15 -7.25
CA VAL A 347 -20.35 -5.33 -6.31
C VAL A 347 -20.60 -6.80 -5.96
N TRP A 348 -21.04 -7.06 -4.73
CA TRP A 348 -21.47 -8.40 -4.33
C TRP A 348 -22.75 -8.79 -5.06
N LEU A 349 -22.89 -10.06 -5.44
CA LEU A 349 -24.11 -10.55 -6.07
C LEU A 349 -25.34 -10.35 -5.14
N ALA A 350 -25.14 -10.36 -3.82
CA ALA A 350 -26.17 -10.10 -2.81
C ALA A 350 -26.75 -8.69 -2.94
N ASP A 351 -25.85 -7.71 -2.99
CA ASP A 351 -26.23 -6.31 -3.05
C ASP A 351 -26.85 -5.99 -4.43
N ALA A 352 -26.38 -6.65 -5.50
CA ALA A 352 -26.98 -6.59 -6.83
C ALA A 352 -28.42 -7.15 -6.85
N ILE A 353 -28.67 -8.28 -6.19
CA ILE A 353 -30.01 -8.86 -6.05
C ILE A 353 -30.92 -7.92 -5.25
N ALA A 354 -30.42 -7.31 -4.17
CA ALA A 354 -31.17 -6.33 -3.40
C ALA A 354 -31.54 -5.10 -4.24
N ARG A 355 -30.59 -4.60 -5.06
CA ARG A 355 -30.81 -3.50 -6.01
C ARG A 355 -31.83 -3.84 -7.10
N ALA A 356 -31.77 -5.05 -7.66
CA ALA A 356 -32.74 -5.53 -8.64
C ALA A 356 -34.15 -5.66 -8.05
N PHE A 357 -34.26 -6.08 -6.79
CA PHE A 357 -35.55 -6.26 -6.11
C PHE A 357 -36.19 -4.94 -5.66
N ARG A 358 -35.40 -4.04 -5.03
CA ARG A 358 -35.91 -2.82 -4.37
C ARG A 358 -35.73 -1.53 -5.17
N GLY A 359 -34.86 -1.52 -6.18
CA GLY A 359 -34.46 -0.29 -6.87
C GLY A 359 -33.38 0.53 -6.15
N GLU A 360 -32.90 0.09 -4.98
CA GLU A 360 -31.88 0.78 -4.19
C GLU A 360 -30.71 -0.15 -3.81
N TRP A 361 -29.49 0.39 -3.78
CA TRP A 361 -28.29 -0.28 -3.21
C TRP A 361 -28.30 -0.24 -1.67
N LYS A 362 -29.40 -0.69 -1.05
CA LYS A 362 -29.53 -0.82 0.41
C LYS A 362 -29.91 -2.25 0.74
N ARG A 363 -29.21 -2.84 1.72
CA ARG A 363 -29.47 -4.21 2.15
C ARG A 363 -30.87 -4.38 2.72
N VAL A 364 -31.42 -5.56 2.48
CA VAL A 364 -32.59 -6.04 3.20
C VAL A 364 -32.11 -6.51 4.56
N ASN A 365 -32.49 -5.80 5.63
CA ASN A 365 -32.55 -6.46 6.94
C ASN A 365 -33.78 -7.37 6.83
N VAL A 366 -33.58 -8.65 6.53
CA VAL A 366 -34.70 -9.61 6.47
C VAL A 366 -35.04 -9.95 7.91
N ASP A 367 -35.62 -8.98 8.62
CA ASP A 367 -36.25 -9.25 9.91
C ASP A 367 -37.51 -10.05 9.59
N LEU A 368 -37.37 -11.39 9.60
CA LEU A 368 -38.48 -12.35 9.44
C LEU A 368 -39.55 -12.20 10.55
N THR A 369 -39.34 -11.29 11.49
CA THR A 369 -40.16 -11.02 12.67
C THR A 369 -40.82 -9.63 12.66
N GLY A 370 -40.52 -8.77 11.67
CA GLY A 370 -41.22 -7.49 11.42
C GLY A 370 -42.49 -7.68 10.55
N PRO A 371 -43.33 -6.64 10.33
CA PRO A 371 -44.50 -6.75 9.45
C PRO A 371 -44.02 -7.19 8.06
N GLY A 372 -44.29 -8.46 7.75
CA GLY A 372 -43.59 -9.19 6.70
C GLY A 372 -43.83 -8.67 5.29
N ILE A 373 -42.86 -8.96 4.43
CA ILE A 373 -42.98 -8.93 2.98
C ILE A 373 -44.24 -9.72 2.60
N GLY A 374 -45.16 -9.12 1.85
CA GLY A 374 -46.40 -9.81 1.44
C GLY A 374 -46.08 -11.11 0.69
N VAL A 375 -46.99 -12.11 0.74
CA VAL A 375 -46.77 -13.42 0.08
C VAL A 375 -46.34 -13.27 -1.39
N GLY A 376 -46.90 -12.29 -2.11
CA GLY A 376 -46.52 -11.97 -3.50
C GLY A 376 -45.12 -11.38 -3.66
N GLU A 377 -44.64 -10.58 -2.70
CA GLU A 377 -43.29 -10.03 -2.74
C GLU A 377 -42.23 -11.08 -2.35
N SER A 378 -42.58 -12.02 -1.47
CA SER A 378 -41.71 -13.16 -1.13
C SER A 378 -41.50 -14.09 -2.31
N GLN A 379 -42.57 -14.39 -3.07
CA GLN A 379 -42.47 -15.16 -4.31
C GLN A 379 -41.66 -14.42 -5.38
N ARG A 380 -41.86 -13.11 -5.54
CA ARG A 380 -41.08 -12.29 -6.48
C ARG A 380 -39.58 -12.31 -6.16
N LEU A 381 -39.21 -12.22 -4.87
CA LEU A 381 -37.80 -12.33 -4.46
C LEU A 381 -37.26 -13.73 -4.72
N TYR A 382 -38.04 -14.78 -4.44
CA TYR A 382 -37.66 -16.16 -4.73
C TYR A 382 -37.38 -16.37 -6.22
N ASP A 383 -38.28 -15.90 -7.09
CA ASP A 383 -38.14 -16.04 -8.54
C ASP A 383 -36.94 -15.25 -9.07
N LEU A 384 -36.72 -14.02 -8.57
CA LEU A 384 -35.54 -13.23 -8.91
C LEU A 384 -34.24 -13.99 -8.58
N VAL A 385 -34.13 -14.50 -7.35
CA VAL A 385 -32.91 -15.15 -6.87
C VAL A 385 -32.64 -16.48 -7.58
N THR A 386 -33.67 -17.31 -7.74
CA THR A 386 -33.51 -18.69 -8.21
C THR A 386 -33.62 -18.85 -9.72
N ASN A 387 -34.46 -18.05 -10.37
CA ASN A 387 -34.75 -18.16 -11.80
C ASN A 387 -34.12 -17.02 -12.60
N ASP A 388 -34.39 -15.76 -12.27
CA ASP A 388 -33.97 -14.64 -13.12
C ASP A 388 -32.44 -14.46 -13.15
N ILE A 389 -31.80 -14.46 -11.97
CA ILE A 389 -30.33 -14.38 -11.88
C ILE A 389 -29.67 -15.54 -12.61
N ARG A 390 -30.19 -16.76 -12.45
CA ARG A 390 -29.72 -17.95 -13.15
C ARG A 390 -29.84 -17.79 -14.66
N GLN A 391 -30.99 -17.34 -15.15
CA GLN A 391 -31.24 -17.17 -16.59
C GLN A 391 -30.37 -16.06 -17.17
N LEU A 392 -30.23 -14.92 -16.49
CA LEU A 392 -29.39 -13.81 -16.94
C LEU A 392 -27.91 -14.19 -16.99
N ALA A 393 -27.44 -14.98 -16.02
CA ALA A 393 -26.07 -15.49 -16.02
C ALA A 393 -25.85 -16.54 -17.12
N TYR A 394 -26.82 -17.43 -17.34
CA TYR A 394 -26.79 -18.41 -18.44
C TYR A 394 -26.81 -17.74 -19.83
N ASP A 395 -27.66 -16.74 -20.03
CA ASP A 395 -27.73 -15.94 -21.25
C ASP A 395 -26.45 -15.10 -21.47
N GLY A 396 -25.62 -14.95 -20.42
CA GLY A 396 -24.43 -14.10 -20.44
C GLY A 396 -24.73 -12.60 -20.38
N LYS A 397 -25.96 -12.23 -20.01
CA LYS A 397 -26.40 -10.85 -19.80
C LYS A 397 -25.92 -10.30 -18.46
N LEU A 398 -25.85 -11.14 -17.43
CA LEU A 398 -25.29 -10.78 -16.12
C LEU A 398 -24.00 -11.58 -15.89
N PRO A 399 -22.81 -10.99 -16.02
CA PRO A 399 -21.58 -11.70 -15.71
C PRO A 399 -21.45 -11.88 -14.20
N VAL A 400 -21.11 -13.09 -13.78
CA VAL A 400 -20.91 -13.43 -12.36
C VAL A 400 -19.51 -13.99 -12.20
N TRP A 401 -18.81 -13.52 -11.16
CA TRP A 401 -17.51 -14.02 -10.76
C TRP A 401 -17.63 -14.75 -9.44
N GLY A 402 -16.92 -15.86 -9.34
CA GLY A 402 -16.83 -16.66 -8.13
C GLY A 402 -15.41 -16.70 -7.59
N LYS A 403 -15.29 -16.81 -6.27
CA LYS A 403 -14.04 -17.11 -5.57
C LYS A 403 -14.13 -18.50 -4.94
N ARG A 404 -13.10 -19.32 -5.10
CA ARG A 404 -13.01 -20.69 -4.55
C ARG A 404 -12.43 -20.67 -3.12
N HIS A 405 -12.67 -21.71 -2.32
CA HIS A 405 -12.19 -21.78 -0.92
C HIS A 405 -10.66 -21.63 -0.76
N ASN A 406 -9.90 -22.17 -1.72
CA ASN A 406 -8.43 -22.22 -1.65
C ASN A 406 -7.76 -21.19 -2.57
N SER A 407 -8.47 -20.14 -2.99
CA SER A 407 -7.96 -19.17 -3.96
C SER A 407 -8.48 -17.78 -3.65
N ASP A 408 -7.59 -16.79 -3.62
CA ASP A 408 -7.97 -15.37 -3.57
C ASP A 408 -8.38 -14.80 -4.93
N LEU A 409 -8.33 -15.64 -5.97
CA LEU A 409 -8.68 -15.27 -7.33
C LEU A 409 -10.19 -15.33 -7.55
N TRP A 410 -10.66 -14.32 -8.26
CA TRP A 410 -11.98 -14.25 -8.81
C TRP A 410 -11.96 -14.76 -10.24
N GLU A 411 -12.83 -15.72 -10.53
CA GLU A 411 -12.96 -16.36 -11.83
C GLU A 411 -14.37 -16.07 -12.36
N PRO A 412 -14.56 -15.67 -13.64
CA PRO A 412 -15.87 -15.63 -14.24
C PRO A 412 -16.44 -17.05 -14.25
N ILE A 413 -17.66 -17.18 -13.75
CA ILE A 413 -18.37 -18.46 -13.72
C ILE A 413 -18.88 -18.74 -15.13
N ASP A 414 -18.59 -19.95 -15.65
CA ASP A 414 -19.04 -20.36 -16.98
C ASP A 414 -20.57 -20.23 -17.09
N ARG A 415 -21.06 -19.81 -18.26
CA ARG A 415 -22.50 -19.69 -18.50
C ARG A 415 -23.18 -21.05 -18.37
N GLU A 416 -22.54 -22.12 -18.83
CA GLU A 416 -23.06 -23.48 -18.73
C GLU A 416 -23.20 -23.97 -17.30
N PHE A 417 -22.42 -23.44 -16.35
CA PHE A 417 -22.57 -23.76 -14.93
C PHE A 417 -24.00 -23.41 -14.43
N TRP A 418 -24.56 -22.30 -14.89
CA TRP A 418 -25.90 -21.84 -14.53
C TRP A 418 -27.03 -22.66 -15.17
N LYS A 419 -26.70 -23.57 -16.09
CA LYS A 419 -27.67 -24.53 -16.63
C LYS A 419 -28.24 -25.43 -15.54
N ASP A 420 -27.42 -25.87 -14.59
CA ASP A 420 -27.81 -26.83 -13.55
C ASP A 420 -27.77 -26.26 -12.13
N ASN A 421 -27.27 -25.03 -11.97
CA ASN A 421 -27.06 -24.38 -10.68
C ASN A 421 -27.80 -23.06 -10.55
N GLN A 422 -28.21 -22.71 -9.33
CA GLN A 422 -28.90 -21.46 -8.98
C GLN A 422 -28.40 -20.91 -7.64
N VAL A 423 -28.65 -19.64 -7.39
CA VAL A 423 -28.37 -19.03 -6.08
C VAL A 423 -29.30 -19.64 -5.03
N ASN A 424 -28.75 -19.96 -3.86
CA ASN A 424 -29.53 -20.44 -2.73
C ASN A 424 -30.29 -19.26 -2.10
N TYR A 425 -31.62 -19.27 -2.23
CA TYR A 425 -32.51 -18.26 -1.65
C TYR A 425 -32.27 -18.01 -0.16
N MET A 426 -32.04 -19.05 0.64
CA MET A 426 -31.80 -18.91 2.09
C MET A 426 -30.49 -18.18 2.39
N SER A 427 -29.50 -18.25 1.49
CA SER A 427 -28.21 -17.55 1.68
C SER A 427 -28.29 -16.04 1.42
N ILE A 428 -29.33 -15.56 0.73
CA ILE A 428 -29.62 -14.12 0.57
C ILE A 428 -30.15 -13.51 1.87
N ILE A 429 -30.78 -14.35 2.69
CA ILE A 429 -31.38 -13.97 3.97
C ILE A 429 -30.33 -13.96 5.10
N GLU A 430 -29.15 -14.55 4.88
CA GLU A 430 -28.03 -14.54 5.84
C GLU A 430 -27.29 -13.17 5.84
N ASP A 431 -26.89 -12.69 7.02
CA ASP A 431 -26.41 -11.32 7.31
C ASP A 431 -25.02 -10.92 6.70
N HIS A 432 -24.50 -11.66 5.70
CA HIS A 432 -23.19 -11.37 5.13
C HIS A 432 -23.13 -11.58 3.60
N PRO A 433 -22.90 -10.54 2.78
CA PRO A 433 -23.04 -10.59 1.31
C PRO A 433 -21.99 -11.47 0.64
N ALA A 434 -20.84 -11.65 1.28
CA ALA A 434 -19.79 -12.56 0.83
C ALA A 434 -20.13 -14.04 1.03
N LYS A 435 -21.23 -14.38 1.73
CA LYS A 435 -21.63 -15.75 2.07
C LYS A 435 -22.75 -16.32 1.21
N ILE A 436 -23.06 -15.71 0.05
CA ILE A 436 -24.01 -16.31 -0.90
C ILE A 436 -23.52 -17.68 -1.32
N ARG A 437 -24.43 -18.64 -1.34
CA ARG A 437 -24.17 -20.01 -1.77
C ARG A 437 -24.90 -20.34 -3.05
N VAL A 438 -24.35 -21.31 -3.77
CA VAL A 438 -24.97 -21.92 -4.94
C VAL A 438 -25.51 -23.31 -4.58
N GLN A 439 -26.60 -23.70 -5.22
CA GLN A 439 -27.17 -25.04 -5.12
C GLN A 439 -27.59 -25.54 -6.50
N ARG A 440 -27.73 -26.85 -6.65
CA ARG A 440 -28.29 -27.44 -7.86
C ARG A 440 -29.78 -27.12 -7.98
N ALA A 441 -30.22 -26.71 -9.16
CA ALA A 441 -31.61 -26.35 -9.40
C ALA A 441 -32.58 -27.54 -9.30
N ALA A 442 -32.11 -28.75 -9.62
CA ALA A 442 -32.96 -29.94 -9.65
C ALA A 442 -33.27 -30.51 -8.27
N ASP A 443 -32.28 -30.60 -7.38
CA ASP A 443 -32.37 -31.30 -6.09
C ASP A 443 -31.97 -30.45 -4.88
N HIS A 444 -31.70 -29.16 -5.08
CA HIS A 444 -31.34 -28.19 -4.04
C HIS A 444 -30.09 -28.58 -3.24
N LYS A 445 -29.27 -29.53 -3.74
CA LYS A 445 -28.02 -29.90 -3.10
C LYS A 445 -27.02 -28.77 -3.21
N ARG A 446 -26.34 -28.50 -2.09
CA ARG A 446 -25.29 -27.49 -1.98
C ARG A 446 -24.19 -27.75 -3.01
N ASN A 447 -23.76 -26.69 -3.69
CA ASN A 447 -22.58 -26.69 -4.55
C ASN A 447 -21.51 -25.81 -3.87
N ASP A 448 -20.40 -26.44 -3.48
CA ASP A 448 -19.30 -25.81 -2.74
C ASP A 448 -18.15 -25.33 -3.64
N GLU A 449 -18.40 -25.26 -4.95
CA GLU A 449 -17.38 -24.81 -5.90
C GLU A 449 -16.99 -23.34 -5.69
N TRP A 450 -17.97 -22.49 -5.36
CA TRP A 450 -17.81 -21.04 -5.20
C TRP A 450 -18.27 -20.60 -3.81
N GLU A 451 -17.40 -19.91 -3.08
CA GLU A 451 -17.68 -19.44 -1.72
C GLU A 451 -18.20 -18.01 -1.66
N SER A 452 -17.81 -17.20 -2.65
CA SER A 452 -18.18 -15.81 -2.72
C SER A 452 -18.48 -15.43 -4.15
N LEU A 453 -19.52 -14.60 -4.34
CA LEU A 453 -20.02 -14.23 -5.66
C LEU A 453 -20.08 -12.70 -5.79
N MET A 454 -19.55 -12.20 -6.89
CA MET A 454 -19.60 -10.79 -7.29
C MET A 454 -20.14 -10.64 -8.70
N THR A 455 -20.62 -9.45 -9.02
CA THR A 455 -21.07 -9.05 -10.36
C THR A 455 -20.66 -7.60 -10.61
N SER A 456 -21.25 -6.99 -11.64
CA SER A 456 -20.94 -5.64 -12.10
C SER A 456 -22.05 -4.65 -11.81
N TRP A 457 -21.71 -3.54 -11.18
CA TRP A 457 -22.61 -2.42 -10.91
C TRP A 457 -23.22 -1.88 -12.19
N GLN A 458 -22.40 -1.63 -13.21
CA GLN A 458 -22.84 -1.07 -14.49
C GLN A 458 -23.86 -1.98 -15.18
N MET A 459 -23.62 -3.30 -15.16
CA MET A 459 -24.55 -4.25 -15.78
C MET A 459 -25.86 -4.36 -15.00
N VAL A 460 -25.80 -4.29 -13.66
CA VAL A 460 -27.00 -4.30 -12.80
C VAL A 460 -27.85 -3.07 -13.05
N GLU A 461 -27.26 -1.87 -13.15
CA GLU A 461 -28.00 -0.65 -13.48
C GLU A 461 -28.61 -0.69 -14.88
N TYR A 462 -27.92 -1.30 -15.86
CA TYR A 462 -28.45 -1.48 -17.21
C TYR A 462 -29.65 -2.45 -17.26
N LEU A 463 -29.59 -3.56 -16.53
CA LEU A 463 -30.66 -4.57 -16.49
C LEU A 463 -31.87 -4.12 -15.65
N TRP A 464 -31.64 -3.31 -14.62
CA TRP A 464 -32.67 -2.80 -13.71
C TRP A 464 -32.56 -1.28 -13.53
N PRO A 465 -32.90 -0.48 -14.56
CA PRO A 465 -32.85 0.98 -14.49
C PRO A 465 -33.80 1.51 -13.41
N LYS A 466 -33.51 2.70 -12.87
CA LYS A 466 -34.39 3.35 -11.89
C LYS A 466 -35.73 3.71 -12.54
N SER A 467 -36.81 3.61 -11.77
CA SER A 467 -38.17 3.88 -12.24
C SER A 467 -38.40 5.30 -12.78
N ASP A 468 -37.51 6.25 -12.50
CA ASP A 468 -37.57 7.62 -13.00
C ASP A 468 -37.01 7.78 -14.43
N ASP A 469 -36.35 6.74 -14.99
CA ASP A 469 -35.75 6.76 -16.34
C ASP A 469 -36.64 6.12 -17.43
N ILE A 470 -37.87 5.71 -17.11
CA ILE A 470 -38.86 5.31 -18.14
C ILE A 470 -39.52 6.58 -18.68
N ASP A 471 -38.76 7.33 -19.47
CA ASP A 471 -39.30 8.45 -20.22
C ASP A 471 -40.24 7.91 -21.31
N THR A 472 -41.45 8.45 -21.29
CA THR A 472 -42.53 8.21 -22.25
C THR A 472 -42.07 8.56 -23.66
N SER A 473 -41.51 7.59 -24.38
CA SER A 473 -41.33 7.64 -25.83
C SER A 473 -42.00 6.42 -26.47
N ASN A 474 -43.31 6.30 -26.23
CA ASN A 474 -44.19 5.63 -27.19
C ASN A 474 -45.02 6.73 -27.85
N ASP A 475 -44.34 7.46 -28.73
CA ASP A 475 -44.94 8.45 -29.60
C ASP A 475 -45.72 7.70 -30.69
N GLY A 476 -46.99 8.07 -30.84
CA GLY A 476 -47.90 7.44 -31.77
C GLY A 476 -47.44 7.56 -33.21
N THR A 477 -47.57 6.46 -33.96
CA THR A 477 -47.70 6.51 -35.41
C THR A 477 -48.88 5.64 -35.83
N SER A 478 -49.94 6.36 -36.19
CA SER A 478 -51.02 6.10 -37.17
C SER A 478 -51.39 4.66 -37.52
#